data_AF-A0A956DWJ1-F1
#
_entry.id   AF-A0A956DWJ1-F1
#
_cell.length_a   1.000
_cell.length_b   1.000
_cell.length_c   1.000
_cell.angle_alpha   90.00
_cell.angle_beta   90.00
_cell.angle_gamma   90.00
#
_symmetry.space_group_name_H-M   'P 1'
#
loop_
_entity.id
_entity.type
_entity.pdbx_description
1 polymer ?
#
loop_
_entity_poly.entity_id
_entity_poly.type
_entity_poly.pdbx_seq_one_letter_code
_entity_poly.pdbx_strand_id
1 'polypeptide(L)'
;VGRAIEALDLPAHPCEPDGVFATVHEDREGTAQVVFVINPTQEDVVARVSLGVDAAWEDLLEEGVTQSEEGLLELRLRPRTVRMMGRKGPD
;
A
#
# COMPACT_ATOMS: atom_id res chain seq x y z
N VAL A 1 6.76 16.09 8.75
CA VAL A 1 5.94 15.44 7.70
C VAL A 1 4.70 14.75 8.28
N GLY A 2 4.64 14.47 9.59
CA GLY A 2 3.38 14.09 10.27
C GLY A 2 2.20 15.04 10.04
N ARG A 3 2.46 16.35 9.81
CA ARG A 3 1.41 17.33 9.47
C ARG A 3 0.65 17.05 8.16
N ALA A 4 1.18 16.25 7.25
CA ALA A 4 0.55 16.05 5.93
C ALA A 4 -0.59 15.01 5.98
N ILE A 5 -0.50 14.00 6.84
CA ILE A 5 -1.57 13.01 7.02
C ILE A 5 -2.72 13.64 7.80
N GLU A 6 -2.42 14.30 8.93
CA GLU A 6 -3.43 15.00 9.73
C GLU A 6 -4.13 16.12 8.96
N ALA A 7 -3.41 16.86 8.10
CA ALA A 7 -4.00 17.94 7.31
C ALA A 7 -4.86 17.46 6.14
N LEU A 8 -4.73 16.19 5.73
CA LEU A 8 -5.43 15.63 4.57
C LEU A 8 -6.52 14.62 4.96
N ASP A 9 -6.69 14.34 6.27
CA ASP A 9 -7.64 13.35 6.80
C ASP A 9 -7.60 12.01 6.03
N LEU A 10 -6.40 11.63 5.58
CA LEU A 10 -6.23 10.39 4.83
C LEU A 10 -6.39 9.22 5.79
N PRO A 11 -7.19 8.19 5.46
CA PRO A 11 -7.36 7.03 6.30
C PRO A 11 -5.98 6.43 6.61
N ALA A 12 -5.57 6.49 7.88
CA ALA A 12 -4.31 5.91 8.33
C ALA A 12 -4.48 4.39 8.41
N HIS A 13 -4.34 3.70 7.29
CA HIS A 13 -4.24 2.24 7.31
C HIS A 13 -2.92 1.85 7.97
N PRO A 14 -2.90 0.80 8.83
CA PRO A 14 -1.67 0.34 9.46
C PRO A 14 -0.62 0.05 8.40
N CYS A 15 0.48 0.80 8.46
CA CYS A 15 1.61 0.68 7.56
C CYS A 15 2.89 0.77 8.38
N GLU A 16 3.74 -0.23 8.27
CA GLU A 16 5.09 -0.23 8.83
C GLU A 16 6.11 -0.16 7.70
N PRO A 17 7.33 0.35 7.92
CA PRO A 17 7.80 1.05 9.12
C PRO A 17 7.29 2.50 9.19
N ASP A 18 7.52 3.14 10.34
CA ASP A 18 7.26 4.57 10.53
C ASP A 18 7.86 5.43 9.41
N GLY A 19 7.09 6.40 8.95
CA GLY A 19 7.49 7.31 7.87
C GLY A 19 7.17 6.81 6.47
N VAL A 20 6.64 5.59 6.33
CA VAL A 20 5.92 5.12 5.12
C VAL A 20 4.44 5.38 5.29
N PHE A 21 3.76 5.73 4.20
CA PHE A 21 2.33 6.01 4.22
C PHE A 21 1.59 5.11 3.24
N ALA A 22 0.42 4.63 3.65
CA ALA A 22 -0.46 3.85 2.79
C ALA A 22 -1.86 4.48 2.75
N THR A 23 -2.50 4.39 1.59
CA THR A 23 -3.93 4.68 1.44
C THR A 23 -4.57 3.52 0.70
N VAL A 24 -5.64 2.97 1.28
CA VAL A 24 -6.38 1.84 0.72
C VAL A 24 -7.71 2.35 0.21
N HIS A 25 -8.05 1.96 -1.02
CA HIS A 25 -9.35 2.19 -1.62
C HIS A 25 -10.09 0.86 -1.65
N GLU A 26 -11.26 0.86 -1.04
CA GLU A 26 -12.11 -0.31 -0.89
C GLU A 26 -13.30 -0.24 -1.85
N ASP A 27 -13.88 -1.40 -2.16
CA ASP A 27 -15.19 -1.47 -2.81
C ASP A 27 -16.34 -1.19 -1.82
N ARG A 28 -17.59 -1.38 -2.26
CA ARG A 28 -18.78 -1.16 -1.44
C ARG A 28 -18.90 -2.12 -0.25
N GLU A 29 -18.20 -3.24 -0.28
CA GLU A 29 -18.21 -4.25 0.77
C GLU A 29 -17.07 -4.04 1.77
N GLY A 30 -16.24 -3.01 1.58
CA GLY A 30 -15.06 -2.74 2.41
C GLY A 30 -13.86 -3.60 2.03
N THR A 31 -13.86 -4.25 0.86
CA THR A 31 -12.73 -5.07 0.44
C THR A 31 -11.71 -4.20 -0.30
N ALA A 32 -10.44 -4.28 0.09
CA ALA A 32 -9.35 -3.55 -0.57
C ALA A 32 -9.27 -3.89 -2.08
N GLN A 33 -9.23 -2.86 -2.92
CA GLN A 33 -9.13 -2.97 -4.38
C GLN A 33 -7.92 -2.24 -4.95
N VAL A 34 -7.53 -1.11 -4.36
CA VAL A 34 -6.33 -0.37 -4.77
C VAL A 34 -5.60 0.13 -3.54
N VAL A 35 -4.27 0.04 -3.53
CA VAL A 35 -3.43 0.54 -2.45
C VAL A 35 -2.33 1.42 -3.01
N PHE A 36 -2.19 2.62 -2.47
CA PHE A 36 -1.03 3.47 -2.70
C PHE A 36 -0.09 3.34 -1.52
N VAL A 37 1.19 3.05 -1.77
CA VAL A 37 2.22 3.04 -0.72
C VAL A 37 3.34 3.99 -1.10
N ILE A 38 3.62 4.92 -0.19
CA ILE A 38 4.48 6.07 -0.41
C ILE A 38 5.66 5.97 0.54
N ASN A 39 6.87 5.90 -0.02
CA ASN A 39 8.11 6.06 0.73
C ASN A 39 8.67 7.47 0.50
N PRO A 40 8.36 8.44 1.37
CA PRO A 40 8.94 9.78 1.29
C PRO A 40 10.35 9.84 1.90
N THR A 41 10.90 8.74 2.44
CA THR A 41 12.19 8.76 3.12
C THR A 41 13.35 8.73 2.11
N GLN A 42 14.58 8.81 2.62
CA GLN A 42 15.79 8.62 1.82
C GLN A 42 16.30 7.17 1.82
N GLU A 43 15.61 6.28 2.53
CA GLU A 43 16.02 4.89 2.72
C GLU A 43 15.23 3.97 1.79
N ASP A 44 15.84 2.85 1.43
CA ASP A 44 15.14 1.72 0.82
C ASP A 44 14.46 0.94 1.95
N VAL A 45 13.15 0.73 1.85
CA VAL A 45 12.34 0.17 2.93
C VAL A 45 11.48 -1.00 2.43
N VAL A 46 11.20 -1.92 3.34
CA VAL A 46 10.19 -2.96 3.14
C VAL A 46 8.96 -2.55 3.92
N ALA A 47 7.92 -2.13 3.20
CA ALA A 47 6.65 -1.70 3.77
C ALA A 47 5.71 -2.88 3.96
N ARG A 48 4.98 -2.89 5.06
CA ARG A 48 3.92 -3.87 5.35
C ARG A 48 2.60 -3.14 5.53
N VAL A 49 1.61 -3.49 4.72
CA VAL A 49 0.28 -2.87 4.73
C VAL A 49 -0.78 -3.93 5.03
N SER A 50 -1.58 -3.70 6.07
CA SER A 50 -2.70 -4.59 6.41
C SER A 50 -3.89 -4.31 5.51
N LEU A 51 -4.24 -5.26 4.64
CA LEU A 51 -5.34 -5.18 3.68
C LEU A 51 -6.53 -6.06 4.04
N GLY A 52 -6.35 -7.02 4.95
CA GLY A 52 -7.42 -7.91 5.41
C GLY A 52 -7.93 -8.90 4.35
N VAL A 53 -7.22 -9.04 3.23
CA VAL A 53 -7.57 -9.95 2.14
C VAL A 53 -6.32 -10.59 1.55
N ASP A 54 -6.41 -11.88 1.22
CA ASP A 54 -5.40 -12.60 0.44
C ASP A 54 -5.74 -12.49 -1.05
N ALA A 55 -4.84 -11.90 -1.83
CA ALA A 55 -5.06 -11.66 -3.24
C ALA A 55 -3.74 -11.43 -3.99
N ALA A 56 -3.81 -11.59 -5.32
CA ALA A 56 -2.81 -11.10 -6.24
C ALA A 56 -2.96 -9.58 -6.41
N TRP A 57 -1.82 -8.88 -6.39
CA TRP A 57 -1.75 -7.43 -6.55
C TRP A 57 -0.79 -7.09 -7.67
N GLU A 58 -1.29 -6.44 -8.71
CA GLU A 58 -0.51 -5.92 -9.83
C GLU A 58 -0.03 -4.52 -9.49
N ASP A 59 1.23 -4.23 -9.75
CA ASP A 59 1.70 -2.84 -9.74
C ASP A 59 1.29 -2.14 -11.03
N LEU A 60 0.60 -1.02 -10.88
CA LEU A 60 0.05 -0.24 -11.99
C LEU A 60 1.01 0.88 -12.44
N LEU A 61 2.11 1.10 -11.71
CA LEU A 61 3.15 2.08 -12.03
C LEU A 61 4.47 1.43 -12.47
N GLU A 62 4.76 0.23 -12.00
CA GLU A 62 5.89 -0.59 -12.42
C GLU A 62 5.40 -1.99 -12.84
N GLU A 63 6.18 -2.73 -13.62
CA GLU A 63 5.81 -4.11 -13.95
C GLU A 63 6.02 -5.03 -12.75
N GLY A 64 4.98 -5.79 -12.37
CA GLY A 64 5.12 -6.86 -11.39
C GLY A 64 3.81 -7.25 -10.71
N VAL A 65 3.80 -8.46 -10.17
CA VAL A 65 2.70 -8.98 -9.36
C VAL A 65 3.27 -9.50 -8.04
N THR A 66 2.57 -9.21 -6.94
CA THR A 66 2.86 -9.77 -5.62
C THR A 66 1.58 -10.37 -5.03
N GLN A 67 1.70 -11.08 -3.91
CA GLN A 67 0.57 -11.62 -3.16
C GLN A 67 0.49 -10.94 -1.79
N SER A 68 -0.72 -10.72 -1.31
CA SER A 68 -0.95 -10.57 0.12
C SER A 68 -1.22 -11.93 0.74
N GLU A 69 -0.62 -12.17 1.91
CA GLU A 69 -0.76 -13.40 2.69
C GLU A 69 -1.16 -13.03 4.12
N GLU A 70 -2.08 -13.78 4.72
CA GLU A 70 -2.67 -13.47 6.03
C GLU A 70 -3.23 -12.04 6.10
N GLY A 71 -3.75 -11.54 4.97
CA GLY A 71 -4.25 -10.17 4.83
C GLY A 71 -3.17 -9.09 4.85
N LEU A 72 -1.89 -9.43 4.74
CA LEU A 72 -0.76 -8.51 4.76
C LEU A 72 -0.09 -8.43 3.38
N LEU A 73 0.14 -7.22 2.89
CA LEU A 73 0.90 -6.95 1.68
C LEU A 73 2.29 -6.43 2.04
N GLU A 74 3.34 -7.14 1.62
CA GLU A 74 4.73 -6.70 1.78
C GLU A 74 5.28 -6.15 0.45
N LEU A 75 5.84 -4.94 0.48
CA LEU A 75 6.39 -4.25 -0.70
C LEU A 75 7.74 -3.63 -0.38
N ARG A 76 8.74 -3.89 -1.23
CA ARG A 76 9.95 -3.09 -1.24
C ARG A 76 9.71 -1.76 -1.96
N LEU A 77 10.14 -0.65 -1.35
CA LEU A 77 10.00 0.70 -1.84
C LEU A 77 11.36 1.40 -1.83
N ARG A 78 11.79 1.86 -3.01
CA ARG A 78 12.99 2.68 -3.15
C ARG A 78 12.78 4.06 -2.48
N PRO A 79 13.86 4.80 -2.19
CA PRO A 79 13.75 6.17 -1.68
C PRO A 79 12.90 7.06 -2.58
N ARG A 80 12.04 7.89 -1.99
CA ARG A 80 11.22 8.90 -2.69
C ARG A 80 10.31 8.34 -3.78
N THR A 81 9.80 7.12 -3.63
CA THR A 81 8.88 6.49 -4.60
C THR A 81 7.46 6.33 -4.08
N VAL A 82 6.55 6.10 -5.03
CA VAL A 82 5.17 5.66 -4.80
C VAL A 82 4.96 4.38 -5.60
N ARG A 83 4.26 3.40 -5.02
CA ARG A 83 3.72 2.25 -5.75
C ARG A 83 2.20 2.27 -5.68
N MET A 84 1.54 1.82 -6.74
CA MET A 84 0.09 1.68 -6.81
C MET A 84 -0.25 0.23 -7.12
N MET A 85 -0.85 -0.45 -6.17
CA MET A 85 -1.16 -1.86 -6.27
C MET A 85 -2.65 -2.02 -6.54
N GLY A 86 -3.01 -2.56 -7.71
CA GLY A 86 -4.38 -2.93 -8.05
C GLY A 86 -4.61 -4.41 -7.74
N ARG A 87 -5.74 -4.73 -7.09
CA ARG A 87 -6.14 -6.11 -6.87
C ARG A 87 -6.41 -6.76 -8.23
N LYS A 88 -5.67 -7.80 -8.55
CA LYS A 88 -5.92 -8.60 -9.75
C LYS A 88 -7.18 -9.43 -9.51
N GLY A 89 -8.15 -9.31 -10.41
CA GLY A 89 -9.37 -10.14 -10.37
C GLY A 89 -9.04 -11.63 -10.53
N PRO A 90 -9.97 -12.54 -10.16
CA PRO A 90 -9.82 -13.94 -10.49
C PRO A 90 -9.75 -14.09 -12.02
N ASP A 91 -8.75 -14.83 -12.50
CA ASP A 91 -8.62 -15.22 -13.92
C ASP A 91 -9.79 -16.10 -14.37
#